data_AF-A0A2D3WHP3-F1
#
_entry.id   AF-A0A2D3WHP3-F1
#
_cell.length_a   1.000
_cell.length_b   1.000
_cell.length_c   1.000
_cell.angle_alpha   90.00
_cell.angle_beta   90.00
_cell.angle_gamma   90.00
#
_symmetry.space_group_name_H-M   'P 1'
#
loop_
_entity.id
_entity.type
_entity.pdbx_description
1 polymer ?
#
loop_
_entity_poly.entity_id
_entity_poly.type
_entity_poly.pdbx_seq_one_letter_code
_entity_poly.pdbx_strand_id
1 'polypeptide(L)' 'MKKELSIFIGIFLFLAVGMHFKEWIDHPIEHIMALPTAGAYGIGAMHPLVFTLIIYIPFVIARSILRLFRR' A
#
# COMPACT_ATOMS: atom_id res chain seq x y z
N MET A 1 -3.26 17.80 -3.42
CA MET A 1 -2.97 16.58 -4.20
C MET A 1 -1.57 16.01 -3.95
N LYS A 2 -0.48 16.79 -4.10
CA LYS A 2 0.91 16.30 -3.84
C LYS A 2 1.07 15.59 -2.49
N LYS A 3 0.56 16.18 -1.40
CA LYS A 3 0.58 15.60 -0.05
C LYS A 3 -0.09 14.23 0.05
N GLU A 4 -1.26 14.09 -0.57
CA GLU A 4 -2.04 12.85 -0.54
C GLU A 4 -1.37 11.74 -1.34
N LEU A 5 -0.83 12.10 -2.51
CA LEU A 5 -0.02 11.19 -3.30
C LEU A 5 1.23 10.72 -2.54
N SER A 6 1.94 11.62 -1.85
CA SER A 6 3.09 11.25 -1.02
C SER A 6 2.72 10.30 0.12
N ILE A 7 1.58 10.51 0.77
CA ILE A 7 1.10 9.62 1.84
C ILE A 7 0.73 8.25 1.27
N PHE A 8 0.00 8.22 0.15
CA PHE A 8 -0.39 6.99 -0.52
C PHE A 8 0.84 6.18 -0.95
N ILE A 9 1.81 6.83 -1.62
CA ILE A 9 3.07 6.20 -2.04
C ILE A 9 3.86 5.72 -0.82
N GLY A 10 3.90 6.50 0.27
CA GLY A 10 4.55 6.09 1.52
C GLY A 10 3.97 4.82 2.10
N ILE A 11 2.63 4.73 2.20
CA ILE A 11 1.93 3.51 2.66
C ILE A 11 2.20 2.35 1.70
N PHE A 12 2.09 2.58 0.39
CA PHE A 12 2.34 1.57 -0.62
C PHE A 12 3.74 0.97 -0.50
N LEU A 13 4.79 1.81 -0.45
CA LEU A 13 6.17 1.35 -0.34
C LEU A 13 6.43 0.66 1.00
N PHE A 14 5.88 1.19 2.09
CA PHE A 14 6.00 0.56 3.40
C PHE A 14 5.39 -0.85 3.41
N LEU A 15 4.19 -1.02 2.85
CA LEU A 15 3.55 -2.33 2.74
C LEU A 15 4.26 -3.25 1.75
N ALA A 16 4.58 -2.77 0.55
CA ALA A 16 5.20 -3.57 -0.50
C ALA A 16 6.57 -4.10 -0.07
N VAL A 17 7.40 -3.24 0.55
CA VAL A 17 8.72 -3.64 1.04
C VAL A 17 8.62 -4.40 2.35
N GLY A 18 7.77 -3.95 3.29
CA GLY A 18 7.66 -4.58 4.61
C GLY A 18 7.08 -5.99 4.57
N MET A 19 6.04 -6.21 3.76
CA MET A 19 5.37 -7.50 3.66
C MET A 19 6.14 -8.53 2.83
N HIS A 20 6.93 -8.06 1.85
CA HIS A 20 7.71 -8.90 0.94
C HIS A 20 9.21 -8.64 1.04
N PHE A 21 9.68 -8.35 2.25
CA PHE A 21 11.08 -7.94 2.47
C PHE A 21 12.06 -9.00 1.97
N LYS A 22 11.79 -10.28 2.23
CA LYS A 22 12.65 -11.38 1.80
C LYS A 22 12.67 -11.50 0.27
N GLU A 23 11.51 -11.40 -0.37
CA GLU A 23 11.36 -11.50 -1.82
C GLU A 23 12.04 -10.33 -2.52
N TRP A 24 11.95 -9.11 -1.99
CA TRP A 24 12.66 -7.95 -2.53
C TRP A 24 14.18 -8.05 -2.40
N ILE A 25 14.70 -8.67 -1.34
CA ILE A 25 16.14 -8.77 -1.08
C ILE A 25 16.77 -9.97 -1.80
N ASP A 26 16.10 -11.13 -1.75
CA ASP A 26 16.67 -12.38 -2.26
C ASP A 26 16.32 -12.62 -3.73
N HIS A 27 15.12 -12.21 -4.18
CA HIS A 27 14.53 -12.57 -5.47
C HIS A 27 13.72 -11.42 -6.14
N PRO A 28 14.29 -10.20 -6.29
CA PRO A 28 13.51 -9.03 -6.72
C PRO A 28 12.91 -9.16 -8.12
N ILE A 29 13.61 -9.83 -9.04
CA ILE A 29 13.15 -9.98 -10.42
C ILE A 29 12.02 -11.02 -10.47
N GLU A 30 12.19 -12.15 -9.79
CA GLU A 30 11.17 -13.19 -9.67
C GLU A 30 9.91 -12.67 -8.97
N HIS A 31 10.08 -11.83 -7.94
CA HIS A 31 8.96 -11.21 -7.24
C HIS A 31 8.09 -10.35 -8.17
N ILE A 32 8.71 -9.54 -9.04
CA ILE A 32 7.99 -8.75 -10.04
C ILE A 32 7.35 -9.66 -11.09
N MET A 33 8.07 -10.67 -11.59
CA MET A 33 7.55 -11.59 -12.60
C MET A 33 6.39 -12.45 -12.08
N ALA A 34 6.34 -12.70 -10.78
CA ALA A 34 5.24 -13.41 -10.13
C ALA A 34 3.99 -12.54 -9.96
N LEU A 35 4.07 -11.21 -10.06
CA LEU A 35 2.94 -10.31 -9.79
C LEU A 35 1.64 -10.65 -10.54
N PRO A 36 1.65 -11.02 -11.85
CA PRO A 36 0.43 -11.36 -12.59
C PRO A 36 -0.33 -12.56 -12.00
N THR A 37 0.37 -13.49 -11.35
CA THR A 37 -0.21 -14.69 -10.73
C THR A 37 -0.22 -14.64 -9.21
N ALA A 38 0.46 -13.66 -8.60
CA ALA A 38 0.49 -13.40 -7.17
C ALA A 38 -0.85 -12.81 -6.72
N GLY A 39 -1.73 -13.68 -6.24
CA GLY A 39 -2.98 -13.29 -5.59
C GLY A 39 -2.88 -13.41 -4.08
N ALA A 40 -3.30 -12.37 -3.37
CA ALA A 40 -3.58 -12.45 -1.94
C ALA A 40 -5.10 -12.39 -1.73
N TYR A 41 -5.67 -13.36 -1.00
CA TYR A 41 -7.10 -13.40 -0.64
C TYR A 41 -8.08 -13.24 -1.84
N GLY A 42 -7.70 -13.74 -3.02
CA GLY A 42 -8.53 -13.66 -4.23
C GLY A 42 -8.50 -12.30 -4.96
N ILE A 43 -7.63 -11.37 -4.55
CA ILE A 43 -7.56 -10.00 -5.10
C ILE A 43 -6.63 -9.91 -6.34
N GLY A 44 -5.91 -10.99 -6.65
CA GLY A 44 -5.00 -11.07 -7.81
C GLY A 44 -3.86 -10.06 -7.75
N ALA A 45 -3.30 -9.69 -8.90
CA ALA A 45 -2.18 -8.76 -9.03
C ALA A 45 -2.43 -7.35 -8.45
N MET A 46 -3.69 -7.00 -8.20
CA MET A 46 -4.09 -5.69 -7.65
C MET A 46 -3.98 -5.60 -6.13
N HIS A 47 -3.69 -6.71 -5.44
CA HIS A 47 -3.63 -6.76 -3.99
C HIS A 47 -2.74 -5.67 -3.34
N PRO A 48 -1.57 -5.25 -3.91
CA PRO A 48 -0.76 -4.20 -3.27
C PRO A 48 -1.49 -2.85 -3.20
N LEU A 49 -2.25 -2.51 -4.25
CA LEU A 49 -3.04 -1.28 -4.30
C LEU A 49 -4.28 -1.37 -3.41
N VAL A 50 -4.95 -2.53 -3.38
CA VAL A 50 -6.12 -2.75 -2.53
C VAL A 50 -5.76 -2.65 -1.05
N PHE A 51 -4.67 -3.28 -0.60
CA PHE A 51 -4.21 -3.14 0.77
C PHE A 51 -3.78 -1.72 1.12
N THR A 52 -3.11 -1.04 0.18
CA THR A 52 -2.77 0.38 0.35
C THR A 52 -4.04 1.21 0.57
N LEU A 53 -5.10 0.99 -0.21
CA LEU A 53 -6.38 1.69 -0.04
C LEU A 53 -7.07 1.36 1.30
N ILE A 54 -7.02 0.10 1.72
CA ILE A 54 -7.57 -0.35 3.02
C ILE A 54 -6.94 0.40 4.19
N ILE A 55 -5.65 0.76 4.12
CA ILE A 55 -4.99 1.56 5.16
C ILE A 55 -5.18 3.05 4.93
N TYR A 56 -5.04 3.51 3.69
CA TYR A 56 -5.10 4.92 3.33
C TYR A 56 -6.47 5.54 3.61
N ILE A 57 -7.57 4.85 3.31
CA ILE A 57 -8.93 5.38 3.50
C ILE A 57 -9.21 5.67 4.98
N PRO A 58 -9.07 4.72 5.93
CA PRO A 58 -9.21 5.00 7.36
C PRO A 58 -8.28 6.11 7.85
N PHE A 59 -7.03 6.13 7.39
CA PHE A 59 -6.08 7.19 7.74
C PHE A 59 -6.59 8.58 7.32
N VAL A 60 -7.06 8.72 6.08
CA VAL A 60 -7.60 9.99 5.57
C VAL A 60 -8.87 10.38 6.32
N ILE A 61 -9.76 9.44 6.60
CA ILE A 61 -10.99 9.68 7.36
C ILE A 61 -10.63 10.20 8.76
N ALA A 62 -9.80 9.48 9.51
CA ALA A 62 -9.38 9.87 10.86
C ALA A 62 -8.72 11.25 10.87
N ARG A 63 -7.79 11.50 9.93
CA ARG A 63 -7.13 12.80 9.80
C ARG A 63 -8.10 13.92 9.44
N SER A 64 -9.11 13.65 8.61
CA SER A 64 -10.13 14.64 8.23
C SER A 64 -11.02 14.98 9.41
N ILE A 65 -11.44 13.97 10.19
CA ILE A 65 -12.22 14.15 11.42
C ILE A 65 -11.42 15.01 12.42
N LEU A 66 -10.14 14.67 12.68
CA LEU A 66 -9.29 15.45 13.59
C LEU A 66 -9.09 16.90 13.15
N ARG A 67 -9.09 17.20 11.85
CA ARG A 67 -9.02 18.57 11.35
C ARG A 67 -10.29 19.37 11.63
N LEU A 68 -11.47 18.74 11.63
CA LEU A 68 -12.72 19.43 11.96
C LEU A 68 -12.72 19.97 13.40
N PHE A 69 -12.02 19.30 14.32
CA PHE A 69 -11.93 19.70 15.73
C PHE A 69 -10.78 20.67 16.04
N ARG A 70 -9.79 20.80 15.15
CA ARG A 70 -8.59 21.64 15.37
C ARG A 70 -8.70 22.99 14.63
N ARG A 71 -9.82 23.71 14.83
CA ARG A 71 -10.04 25.05 14.25
C ARG A 71 -8.78 25.92 14.30
#